data_AF-A0A916Q290-F1
#
_entry.id   AF-A0A916Q290-F1
#
_cell.length_a   1.000
_cell.length_b   1.000
_cell.length_c   1.000
_cell.angle_alpha   90.00
_cell.angle_beta   90.00
_cell.angle_gamma   90.00
#
_symmetry.space_group_name_H-M   'P 1'
#
loop_
_entity.id
_entity.type
_entity.pdbx_description
1 polymer ?
#
loop_
_entity_poly.entity_id
_entity_poly.type
_entity_poly.pdbx_seq_one_letter_code
_entity_poly.pdbx_strand_id
1 'polypeptide(L)' 'MTQVNLERIRTLRQQIIAETSHGFADWNLVQQLLDDLMINHQQYKQFAMKENIGLYQ' A
#
# COMPACT_ATOMS: atom_id res chain seq x y z
N MET A 1 -9.57 -11.23 3.64
CA MET A 1 -9.16 -9.81 3.82
C MET A 1 -7.65 -9.66 3.79
N THR A 2 -6.90 -10.48 4.53
CA THR A 2 -5.43 -10.49 4.62
C THR A 2 -4.71 -10.61 3.29
N GLN A 3 -4.99 -11.66 2.52
CA GLN A 3 -4.26 -11.93 1.27
C GLN A 3 -4.54 -10.87 0.20
N VAL A 4 -5.81 -10.47 0.04
CA VAL A 4 -6.24 -9.43 -0.90
C VAL A 4 -5.60 -8.07 -0.57
N ASN A 5 -5.54 -7.67 0.71
CA ASN A 5 -4.88 -6.42 1.10
C ASN A 5 -3.36 -6.46 0.88
N LEU A 6 -2.72 -7.59 1.16
CA LEU A 6 -1.27 -7.76 0.92
C LEU A 6 -0.93 -7.73 -0.56
N GLU A 7 -1.74 -8.37 -1.40
CA GLU A 7 -1.61 -8.30 -2.86
C GLU A 7 -1.81 -6.86 -3.35
N ARG A 8 -2.81 -6.14 -2.83
CA ARG A 8 -3.05 -4.74 -3.18
C ARG A 8 -1.91 -3.80 -2.79
N ILE A 9 -1.33 -3.98 -1.59
CA ILE A 9 -0.13 -3.24 -1.14
C ILE A 9 1.06 -3.50 -2.07
N ARG A 10 1.26 -4.75 -2.51
CA ARG A 10 2.33 -5.09 -3.47
C ARG A 10 2.12 -4.42 -4.82
N THR A 11 0.90 -4.45 -5.35
CA THR A 11 0.56 -3.80 -6.62
C THR A 11 0.79 -2.30 -6.56
N LEU A 12 0.31 -1.62 -5.51
CA LEU A 12 0.50 -0.18 -5.33
C LEU A 12 1.99 0.19 -5.28
N ARG A 13 2.82 -0.59 -4.57
CA ARG A 13 4.27 -0.38 -4.55
C ARG A 13 4.91 -0.52 -5.93
N GLN A 14 4.51 -1.52 -6.71
CA GLN A 14 5.02 -1.71 -8.07
C GLN A 14 4.62 -0.55 -8.99
N GLN A 15 3.38 -0.06 -8.89
CA GLN A 15 2.90 1.09 -9.65
C GLN A 15 3.68 2.36 -9.30
N ILE A 16 3.89 2.65 -8.01
CA ILE A 16 4.71 3.81 -7.59
C ILE A 16 6.13 3.72 -8.14
N ILE A 17 6.77 2.56 -8.04
CA ILE A 17 8.12 2.35 -8.60
C ILE A 17 8.10 2.57 -10.11
N ALA A 18 7.13 2.01 -10.83
CA ALA A 18 7.01 2.19 -12.26
C ALA A 18 6.85 3.67 -12.63
N GLU A 19 5.92 4.40 -12.00
CA GLU A 19 5.70 5.82 -12.27
C GLU A 19 6.92 6.68 -11.94
N THR A 20 7.61 6.41 -10.83
CA THR A 20 8.80 7.17 -10.42
C THR A 20 10.08 6.81 -11.16
N SER A 21 10.12 5.67 -11.87
CA SER A 21 11.31 5.21 -12.61
C SER A 21 11.44 5.84 -14.00
N HIS A 22 10.41 6.52 -14.50
CA HIS A 22 10.43 7.18 -15.81
C HIS A 22 10.82 8.66 -15.69
N GLY A 23 11.48 9.21 -16.71
CA GLY A 23 11.96 10.59 -16.73
C GLY A 23 10.87 11.68 -16.68
N PHE A 24 9.60 11.29 -16.78
CA PHE A 24 8.42 12.14 -16.61
C PHE A 24 7.42 11.42 -15.69
N ALA A 25 7.67 11.44 -14.39
CA ALA A 25 6.73 10.93 -13.41
C ALA A 25 5.51 11.86 -13.30
N ASP A 26 4.30 11.31 -13.37
CA ASP A 26 3.09 12.02 -12.96
C ASP A 26 3.00 12.04 -11.44
N TRP A 27 3.45 13.15 -10.85
CA TRP A 27 3.48 13.30 -9.38
C TRP A 27 2.09 13.32 -8.74
N ASN A 28 1.04 13.71 -9.48
CA ASN A 28 -0.33 13.63 -8.96
C ASN A 28 -0.77 12.17 -8.84
N LEU A 29 -0.46 11.36 -9.84
CA LEU A 29 -0.71 9.91 -9.81
C LEU A 29 0.10 9.24 -8.71
N VAL A 30 1.39 9.57 -8.57
CA VAL A 30 2.24 9.05 -7.48
C VAL A 30 1.66 9.40 -6.11
N GLN A 31 1.18 10.63 -5.92
CA GLN A 31 0.56 11.04 -4.66
C GLN A 31 -0.71 10.22 -4.37
N GLN A 32 -1.58 10.03 -5.37
CA GLN A 32 -2.78 9.21 -5.21
C GLN A 32 -2.45 7.75 -4.84
N LEU A 33 -1.43 7.17 -5.48
CA LEU A 33 -0.98 5.80 -5.18
C LEU A 33 -0.39 5.67 -3.77
N LEU A 34 0.30 6.70 -3.27
CA LEU A 34 0.81 6.75 -1.90
C LEU A 34 -0.31 6.87 -0.88
N ASP A 35 -1.33 7.69 -1.14
CA ASP A 35 -2.51 7.81 -0.28
C ASP A 35 -3.27 6.46 -0.19
N ASP A 36 -3.48 5.80 -1.33
CA ASP A 36 -4.09 4.46 -1.37
C ASP A 36 -3.25 3.43 -0.61
N LEU A 37 -1.92 3.50 -0.70
CA LEU A 37 -1.00 2.61 0.01
C LEU A 37 -1.12 2.81 1.53
N MET A 38 -1.20 4.05 2.00
CA MET A 38 -1.40 4.38 3.41
C MET A 38 -2.72 3.83 3.95
N ILE A 39 -3.81 4.00 3.21
CA ILE A 39 -5.14 3.49 3.61
C ILE A 39 -5.11 1.96 3.72
N ASN A 40 -4.58 1.26 2.72
CA ASN A 40 -4.51 -0.20 2.72
C ASN A 40 -3.61 -0.73 3.85
N HIS A 41 -2.50 -0.05 4.14
CA HIS A 41 -1.62 -0.38 5.26
C HIS A 41 -2.32 -0.18 6.61
N GLN A 42 -3.07 0.90 6.78
CA GLN A 42 -3.82 1.16 8.02
C GLN A 42 -4.93 0.14 8.24
N GLN A 43 -5.66 -0.25 7.20
CA GLN A 43 -6.66 -1.32 7.27
C GLN A 43 -6.02 -2.66 7.66
N TYR A 44 -4.85 -2.98 7.10
CA TYR A 44 -4.11 -4.17 7.48
C TYR A 44 -3.65 -4.13 8.94
N LYS A 45 -3.16 -2.99 9.42
CA LYS A 45 -2.79 -2.80 10.83
C LYS A 45 -3.97 -3.01 11.77
N GLN A 46 -5.13 -2.42 11.46
CA GLN A 46 -6.36 -2.61 12.25
C GLN A 46 -6.81 -4.07 12.27
N PHE A 47 -6.76 -4.74 11.13
CA PHE A 47 -7.03 -6.17 11.04
C PHE A 47 -6.05 -6.98 11.91
N ALA A 48 -4.73 -6.75 11.77
CA ALA A 48 -3.71 -7.47 12.50
C ALA A 48 -3.84 -7.28 14.02
N MET A 49 -4.17 -6.06 14.47
CA MET A 49 -4.46 -5.77 15.88
C MET A 49 -5.70 -6.50 16.38
N LYS A 50 -6.79 -6.53 15.59
CA LYS A 50 -8.03 -7.23 15.94
C LYS A 50 -7.83 -8.74 16.05
N GLU A 51 -7.09 -9.32 15.12
CA GLU A 51 -6.83 -10.76 15.06
C GLU A 51 -5.65 -11.19 15.95
N ASN A 52 -5.07 -10.27 16.73
CA ASN A 52 -3.90 -10.49 17.59
C ASN A 52 -2.72 -11.13 16.84
N ILE A 53 -2.57 -10.77 15.56
CA ILE A 53 -1.45 -11.20 14.72
C ILE A 53 -0.27 -10.32 15.11
N GLY A 54 0.72 -10.91 15.78
CA GLY A 54 1.87 -10.25 16.41
C GLY A 54 2.88 -9.56 15.47
N LEU A 55 2.45 -9.09 14.29
CA LEU A 55 3.27 -8.30 13.37
C LEU A 55 3.42 -6.83 13.80
N TYR A 56 2.60 -6.36 14.75
CA TYR A 56 2.60 -4.98 15.27
C TYR A 56 2.62 -4.91 16.80
N GLN A 57 3.19 -5.90 17.48
CA GLN A 57 3.54 -5.77 18.91
C GLN A 57 4.74 -4.84 19.09
#